data_AF-A0A9J7IT45-F1
#
_entry.id   AF-A0A9J7IT45-F1
#
_cell.length_a   1.000
_cell.length_b   1.000
_cell.length_c   1.000
_cell.angle_alpha   90.00
_cell.angle_beta   90.00
_cell.angle_gamma   90.00
#
_symmetry.space_group_name_H-M   'P 1'
#
loop_
_entity.id
_entity.type
_entity.pdbx_description
1 polymer ?
#
loop_
_entity_poly.entity_id
_entity_poly.type
_entity_poly.pdbx_seq_one_letter_code
_entity_poly.pdbx_strand_id
1 'polypeptide(L)'
;MEDKNISNEIILNYELLKLTSVPSPATPKSSASHLSPNPTEPVSLCKCLLSPEPSKEEIISERKKMMFSAVFRTESYLRERRIPELIRFLLTKILARDPDSNVSTYLSNLLDDCMIFRAGLGVAPVLFEDRHLKAIVNSFDPSQRGWLTVGQVRRAFMTLGLTPDDNLLDRTPTDIVFQSLKEKQELELFNLLAAGMKPLRDNESEP
;
A
#
# COMPACT_ATOMS: atom_id res chain seq x y z
N MET A 1 -19.03 11.04 -31.14
CA MET A 1 -18.06 12.15 -31.37
C MET A 1 -17.84 12.85 -30.03
N GLU A 2 -17.32 12.12 -29.03
CA GLU A 2 -17.22 12.60 -27.64
C GLU A 2 -15.93 12.13 -26.92
N ASP A 3 -14.91 11.69 -27.66
CA ASP A 3 -13.69 11.09 -27.07
C ASP A 3 -12.56 12.08 -26.73
N LYS A 4 -12.84 13.39 -26.65
CA LYS A 4 -11.77 14.40 -26.46
C LYS A 4 -11.68 14.99 -25.06
N ASN A 5 -12.57 14.65 -24.12
CA ASN A 5 -12.61 15.34 -22.83
C ASN A 5 -11.86 14.62 -21.69
N ILE A 6 -11.64 13.31 -21.78
CA ILE A 6 -11.06 12.52 -20.67
C ILE A 6 -9.53 12.57 -20.65
N SER A 7 -8.88 12.80 -21.80
CA SER A 7 -7.41 12.97 -21.84
C SER A 7 -6.93 14.22 -21.10
N ASN A 8 -7.75 15.25 -20.94
CA ASN A 8 -7.35 16.48 -20.25
C ASN A 8 -7.40 16.35 -18.73
N GLU A 9 -8.31 15.56 -18.16
CA GLU A 9 -8.39 15.35 -16.70
C GLU A 9 -7.22 14.51 -16.15
N ILE A 10 -6.75 13.53 -16.92
CA ILE A 10 -5.60 12.71 -16.51
C ILE A 10 -4.29 13.52 -16.59
N ILE A 11 -4.18 14.45 -17.55
CA ILE A 11 -3.03 15.35 -17.68
C ILE A 11 -3.04 16.42 -16.56
N LEU A 12 -4.20 16.96 -16.21
CA LEU A 12 -4.32 17.98 -15.15
C LEU A 12 -3.94 17.45 -13.76
N ASN A 13 -4.26 16.18 -13.45
CA ASN A 13 -3.85 15.58 -12.19
C ASN A 13 -2.32 15.30 -12.10
N TYR A 14 -1.64 15.18 -13.24
CA TYR A 14 -0.18 15.01 -13.27
C TYR A 14 0.59 16.35 -13.14
N GLU A 15 -0.01 17.46 -13.58
CA GLU A 15 0.57 18.81 -13.42
C GLU A 15 0.41 19.36 -11.99
N LEU A 16 -0.71 19.05 -11.31
CA LEU A 16 -0.94 19.50 -9.92
C LEU A 16 0.04 18.88 -8.91
N LEU A 17 0.58 17.68 -9.19
CA LEU A 17 1.62 17.03 -8.37
C LEU A 17 3.04 17.55 -8.63
N LYS A 18 3.27 18.37 -9.66
CA LYS A 18 4.59 19.00 -9.93
C LYS A 18 4.78 20.37 -9.27
N LEU A 19 3.74 20.96 -8.67
CA LEU A 19 3.81 22.30 -8.07
C LEU A 19 4.18 22.32 -6.58
N THR A 20 4.38 21.18 -5.93
CA THR A 20 4.99 21.15 -4.59
C THR A 20 6.50 21.01 -4.72
N SER A 21 7.18 22.15 -4.82
CA SER A 21 8.64 22.22 -4.77
C SER A 21 9.15 21.76 -3.41
N VAL A 22 9.88 20.65 -3.41
CA VAL A 22 10.69 20.22 -2.26
C VAL A 22 11.96 21.09 -2.24
N PRO A 23 12.28 21.80 -1.15
CA PRO A 23 13.51 22.57 -1.07
C PRO A 23 14.74 21.64 -1.03
N SER A 24 15.71 21.97 -1.89
CA SER A 24 16.98 21.26 -2.11
C SER A 24 17.89 21.30 -0.87
N PRO A 25 18.63 20.23 -0.54
CA PRO A 25 19.58 20.23 0.56
C PRO A 25 20.84 21.04 0.21
N ALA A 26 21.15 22.02 1.06
CA ALA A 26 22.33 22.86 0.94
C ALA A 26 23.64 22.08 1.15
N THR A 27 24.56 22.20 0.20
CA THR A 27 25.96 21.81 0.31
C THR A 27 26.70 22.69 1.33
N PRO A 28 27.50 22.13 2.27
CA PRO A 28 28.31 22.94 3.17
C PRO A 28 29.60 23.40 2.49
N LYS A 29 29.81 24.71 2.47
CA LYS A 29 31.07 25.36 2.08
C LYS A 29 32.06 25.28 3.24
N SER A 30 33.26 24.82 2.91
CA SER A 30 34.47 24.91 3.74
C SER A 30 34.98 26.35 3.73
N SER A 31 35.20 26.93 4.90
CA SER A 31 36.00 28.14 5.08
C SER A 31 36.62 28.15 6.47
N ALA A 32 37.94 28.13 6.49
CA ALA A 32 38.79 28.24 7.66
C ALA A 32 38.87 29.70 8.15
N SER A 33 38.87 29.89 9.48
CA SER A 33 39.50 31.03 10.12
C SER A 33 39.90 30.69 11.56
N HIS A 34 41.19 30.92 11.85
CA HIS A 34 41.81 30.95 13.17
C HIS A 34 41.33 32.19 13.95
N LEU A 35 41.08 32.05 15.26
CA LEU A 35 41.30 33.10 16.28
C LEU A 35 41.27 32.50 17.71
N SER A 36 41.98 33.19 18.59
CA SER A 36 42.63 32.79 19.85
C SER A 36 41.73 32.34 21.04
N PRO A 37 42.27 31.65 22.08
CA PRO A 37 41.51 31.14 23.22
C PRO A 37 41.66 31.98 24.52
N ASN A 38 40.53 32.32 25.15
CA ASN A 38 40.24 32.44 26.61
C ASN A 38 39.02 33.35 26.83
N PRO A 39 38.23 33.25 27.93
CA PRO A 39 38.48 32.52 29.18
C PRO A 39 37.33 31.59 29.66
N THR A 40 37.70 30.62 30.48
CA THR A 40 36.96 30.10 31.65
C THR A 40 35.41 30.16 31.61
N GLU A 41 34.79 29.21 30.92
CA GLU A 41 33.41 28.80 31.21
C GLU A 41 33.39 27.29 31.50
N PRO A 42 32.79 26.83 32.61
CA PRO A 42 32.64 25.41 32.84
C PRO A 42 31.73 24.82 31.75
N VAL A 43 32.30 23.92 30.95
CA VAL A 43 31.57 23.15 29.94
C VAL A 43 30.39 22.47 30.63
N SER A 44 29.18 22.90 30.28
CA SER A 44 27.95 22.24 30.75
C SER A 44 27.87 20.87 30.09
N LEU A 45 28.29 19.85 30.81
CA LEU A 45 28.20 18.47 30.35
C LEU A 45 26.71 18.11 30.13
N CYS A 46 26.41 17.55 28.95
CA CYS A 46 25.11 16.97 28.62
C CYS A 46 24.71 16.01 29.75
N LYS A 47 23.48 16.13 30.28
CA LYS A 47 22.89 15.15 31.22
C LYS A 47 22.93 13.70 30.70
N CYS A 48 23.19 13.54 29.43
CA CYS A 48 23.35 12.34 28.63
C CYS A 48 24.65 11.56 28.95
N LEU A 49 25.66 12.25 29.51
CA LEU A 49 26.97 11.69 29.90
C LEU A 49 27.07 11.42 31.41
N LEU A 50 26.05 11.81 32.19
CA LEU A 50 25.94 11.40 33.58
C LEU A 50 25.41 9.96 33.59
N SER A 51 26.04 9.08 34.37
CA SER A 51 25.65 7.68 34.55
C SER A 51 24.13 7.55 34.65
N PRO A 52 23.52 6.50 34.07
CA PRO A 52 22.09 6.28 34.17
C PRO A 52 21.73 6.20 35.65
N GLU A 53 21.13 7.28 36.17
CA GLU A 53 20.35 7.23 37.40
C GLU A 53 19.42 6.02 37.28
N PRO A 54 19.38 5.11 38.27
CA PRO A 54 18.56 3.92 38.18
C PRO A 54 17.13 4.36 37.89
N SER A 55 16.69 4.09 36.66
CA SER A 55 15.38 4.45 36.18
C SER A 55 14.39 3.87 37.15
N LYS A 56 13.68 4.72 37.90
CA LYS A 56 12.54 4.29 38.70
C LYS A 56 11.67 3.45 37.79
N GLU A 57 11.54 2.16 38.08
CA GLU A 57 10.63 1.28 37.37
C GLU A 57 9.27 1.98 37.33
N GLU A 58 8.86 2.41 36.15
CA GLU A 58 7.56 3.04 36.00
C GLU A 58 6.53 1.97 36.36
N ILE A 59 5.93 2.10 37.54
CA ILE A 59 4.84 1.23 37.99
C ILE A 59 3.68 1.47 37.03
N ILE A 60 3.60 0.66 35.98
CA ILE A 60 2.49 0.64 35.05
C ILE A 60 1.27 0.22 35.87
N SER A 61 0.36 1.18 36.11
CA SER A 61 -0.86 0.89 36.85
C SER A 61 -1.65 -0.25 36.18
N GLU A 62 -2.35 -1.06 36.97
CA GLU A 62 -3.15 -2.18 36.44
C GLU A 62 -4.14 -1.73 35.34
N ARG A 63 -4.66 -0.50 35.44
CA ARG A 63 -5.46 0.12 34.39
C ARG A 63 -4.72 0.26 33.06
N LYS A 64 -3.45 0.68 33.08
CA LYS A 64 -2.61 0.77 31.88
C LYS A 64 -2.35 -0.62 31.29
N LYS A 65 -2.06 -1.64 32.12
CA LYS A 65 -1.88 -3.03 31.65
C LYS A 65 -3.12 -3.57 30.94
N MET A 66 -4.31 -3.37 31.54
CA MET A 66 -5.58 -3.75 30.92
C MET A 66 -5.81 -3.03 29.59
N MET A 67 -5.59 -1.71 29.55
CA MET A 67 -5.73 -0.91 28.33
C MET A 67 -4.81 -1.40 27.21
N PHE A 68 -3.53 -1.63 27.52
CA PHE A 68 -2.57 -2.18 26.54
C PHE A 68 -2.99 -3.57 26.06
N SER A 69 -3.51 -4.42 26.94
CA SER A 69 -3.99 -5.76 26.54
C SER A 69 -5.21 -5.68 25.60
N ALA A 70 -6.13 -4.75 25.83
CA ALA A 70 -7.31 -4.57 25.00
C ALA A 70 -6.96 -3.98 23.62
N VAL A 71 -6.05 -2.99 23.60
CA VAL A 71 -5.51 -2.41 22.37
C VAL A 71 -4.78 -3.48 21.56
N PHE A 72 -3.91 -4.26 22.20
CA PHE A 72 -3.18 -5.35 21.55
C PHE A 72 -4.13 -6.38 20.93
N ARG A 73 -5.14 -6.86 21.69
CA ARG A 73 -6.14 -7.81 21.16
C ARG A 73 -6.91 -7.25 19.97
N THR A 74 -7.29 -5.98 20.04
CA THR A 74 -8.00 -5.29 18.95
C THR A 74 -7.11 -5.16 17.72
N GLU A 75 -5.86 -4.76 17.90
CA GLU A 75 -4.88 -4.62 16.82
C GLU A 75 -4.60 -5.98 16.16
N SER A 76 -4.36 -7.02 16.95
CA SER A 76 -4.18 -8.39 16.45
C SER A 76 -5.39 -8.83 15.64
N TYR A 77 -6.61 -8.64 16.15
CA TYR A 77 -7.83 -9.01 15.44
C TYR A 77 -7.96 -8.27 14.09
N LEU A 78 -7.76 -6.95 14.09
CA LEU A 78 -7.86 -6.13 12.87
C LEU A 78 -6.80 -6.52 11.83
N ARG A 79 -5.58 -6.83 12.28
CA ARG A 79 -4.45 -7.22 11.42
C ARG A 79 -4.63 -8.62 10.85
N GLU A 80 -4.98 -9.60 11.69
CA GLU A 80 -5.22 -10.99 11.27
C GLU A 80 -6.34 -11.11 10.24
N ARG A 81 -7.38 -10.26 10.37
CA ARG A 81 -8.51 -10.21 9.45
C ARG A 81 -8.31 -9.23 8.29
N ARG A 82 -7.16 -8.54 8.20
CA ARG A 82 -6.85 -7.52 7.18
C ARG A 82 -7.99 -6.51 6.97
N ILE A 83 -8.66 -6.12 8.06
CA ILE A 83 -9.83 -5.23 8.03
C ILE A 83 -9.48 -3.84 7.45
N PRO A 84 -8.35 -3.20 7.83
CA PRO A 84 -7.95 -1.92 7.25
C PRO A 84 -7.78 -1.97 5.72
N GLU A 85 -7.24 -3.05 5.18
CA GLU A 85 -7.05 -3.28 3.76
C GLU A 85 -8.39 -3.47 3.04
N LEU A 86 -9.32 -4.22 3.64
CA LEU A 86 -10.67 -4.38 3.12
C LEU A 86 -11.40 -3.03 3.05
N ILE A 87 -11.32 -2.23 4.11
CA ILE A 87 -11.92 -0.89 4.12
C ILE A 87 -11.33 -0.02 3.01
N ARG A 88 -10.00 -0.02 2.82
CA ARG A 88 -9.37 0.72 1.72
C ARG A 88 -9.88 0.26 0.36
N PHE A 89 -9.97 -1.05 0.12
CA PHE A 89 -10.54 -1.60 -1.11
C PHE A 89 -11.96 -1.10 -1.38
N LEU A 90 -12.84 -1.17 -0.37
CA LEU A 90 -14.23 -0.71 -0.49
C LEU A 90 -14.30 0.80 -0.77
N LEU A 91 -13.49 1.59 -0.08
CA LEU A 91 -13.42 3.04 -0.30
C LEU A 91 -12.92 3.37 -1.70
N THR A 92 -11.86 2.71 -2.18
CA THR A 92 -11.36 2.91 -3.55
C THR A 92 -12.42 2.60 -4.59
N LYS A 93 -13.19 1.53 -4.40
CA LYS A 93 -14.32 1.17 -5.27
C LYS A 93 -15.43 2.21 -5.28
N ILE A 94 -15.79 2.74 -4.11
CA ILE A 94 -16.78 3.81 -3.99
C ILE A 94 -16.28 5.09 -4.68
N LEU A 95 -15.01 5.45 -4.49
CA LEU A 95 -14.42 6.67 -5.07
C LEU A 95 -14.25 6.58 -6.59
N ALA A 96 -14.07 5.39 -7.15
CA ALA A 96 -13.96 5.17 -8.59
C ALA A 96 -15.32 5.21 -9.32
N ARG A 97 -16.43 5.33 -8.59
CA ARG A 97 -17.79 5.35 -9.14
C ARG A 97 -18.24 6.78 -9.44
N ASP A 98 -19.25 6.86 -10.31
CA ASP A 98 -20.03 8.08 -10.53
C ASP A 98 -20.65 8.63 -9.23
N PRO A 99 -20.48 9.92 -8.92
CA PRO A 99 -20.98 10.56 -7.70
C PRO A 99 -22.50 10.53 -7.52
N ASP A 100 -23.30 10.40 -8.58
CA ASP A 100 -24.77 10.52 -8.50
C ASP A 100 -25.48 9.27 -7.97
N SER A 101 -24.69 8.29 -7.57
CA SER A 101 -25.15 6.94 -7.36
C SER A 101 -25.29 6.60 -5.87
N ASN A 102 -26.38 5.91 -5.47
CA ASN A 102 -26.60 5.56 -4.07
C ASN A 102 -25.46 4.67 -3.56
N VAL A 103 -24.66 5.22 -2.65
CA VAL A 103 -23.46 4.56 -2.10
C VAL A 103 -23.82 3.34 -1.27
N SER A 104 -24.92 3.39 -0.51
CA SER A 104 -25.33 2.29 0.37
C SER A 104 -25.69 1.05 -0.45
N THR A 105 -26.53 1.20 -1.48
CA THR A 105 -26.93 0.07 -2.33
C THR A 105 -25.74 -0.54 -3.05
N TYR A 106 -24.82 0.29 -3.52
CA TYR A 106 -23.60 -0.20 -4.18
C TYR A 106 -22.66 -0.93 -3.23
N LEU A 107 -22.47 -0.41 -2.01
CA LEU A 107 -21.63 -1.08 -1.02
C LEU A 107 -22.22 -2.44 -0.64
N SER A 108 -23.54 -2.55 -0.47
CA SER A 108 -24.22 -3.83 -0.24
C SER A 108 -23.95 -4.81 -1.39
N ASN A 109 -24.18 -4.39 -2.63
CA ASN A 109 -23.94 -5.25 -3.80
C ASN A 109 -22.47 -5.66 -3.93
N LEU A 110 -21.54 -4.73 -3.69
CA LEU A 110 -20.11 -5.00 -3.74
C LEU A 110 -19.68 -6.03 -2.68
N LEU A 111 -20.26 -5.96 -1.48
CA LEU A 111 -20.02 -6.95 -0.44
C LEU A 111 -20.61 -8.32 -0.81
N ASP A 112 -21.81 -8.35 -1.39
CA ASP A 112 -22.42 -9.57 -1.89
C ASP A 112 -21.56 -10.21 -2.99
N ASP A 113 -21.07 -9.43 -3.95
CA ASP A 113 -20.14 -9.88 -4.99
C ASP A 113 -18.84 -10.43 -4.40
N CYS A 114 -18.28 -9.76 -3.37
CA CYS A 114 -17.11 -10.25 -2.65
C CYS A 114 -17.39 -11.61 -1.98
N MET A 115 -18.56 -11.77 -1.36
CA MET A 115 -18.95 -13.01 -0.68
C MET A 115 -19.15 -14.16 -1.65
N ILE A 116 -19.79 -13.88 -2.79
CA ILE A 116 -19.98 -14.82 -3.90
C ILE A 116 -18.62 -15.24 -4.45
N PHE A 117 -17.74 -14.29 -4.79
CA PHE A 117 -16.38 -14.55 -5.27
C PHE A 117 -15.56 -15.38 -4.29
N ARG A 118 -15.59 -15.05 -2.99
CA ARG A 118 -14.89 -15.80 -1.95
C ARG A 118 -15.37 -17.26 -1.86
N ALA A 119 -16.64 -17.52 -2.14
CA ALA A 119 -17.20 -18.88 -2.19
C ALA A 119 -16.77 -19.68 -3.45
N GLY A 120 -15.94 -19.10 -4.32
CA GLY A 120 -15.56 -19.68 -5.60
C GLY A 120 -16.66 -19.57 -6.66
N LEU A 121 -17.64 -18.71 -6.43
CA LEU A 121 -18.77 -18.47 -7.33
C LEU A 121 -18.62 -17.07 -7.93
N GLY A 122 -19.02 -16.86 -9.19
CA GLY A 122 -19.03 -15.52 -9.80
C GLY A 122 -17.65 -14.96 -10.13
N VAL A 123 -17.62 -13.64 -10.42
CA VAL A 123 -16.45 -12.92 -10.92
C VAL A 123 -15.87 -12.05 -9.81
N ALA A 124 -14.54 -11.97 -9.75
CA ALA A 124 -13.83 -11.11 -8.80
C ALA A 124 -14.22 -9.63 -9.00
N PRO A 125 -14.68 -8.91 -7.96
CA PRO A 125 -14.92 -7.47 -8.05
C PRO A 125 -13.59 -6.67 -7.99
N VAL A 126 -12.71 -6.89 -8.97
CA VAL A 126 -11.34 -6.38 -9.03
C VAL A 126 -11.24 -4.85 -9.10
N LEU A 127 -10.22 -4.24 -8.47
CA LEU A 127 -10.02 -2.79 -8.49
C LEU A 127 -9.82 -2.23 -9.89
N PHE A 128 -9.04 -2.92 -10.72
CA PHE A 128 -8.64 -2.45 -12.03
C PHE A 128 -9.32 -3.28 -13.13
N GLU A 129 -10.21 -2.63 -13.88
CA GLU A 129 -10.75 -3.19 -15.11
C GLU A 129 -9.67 -3.42 -16.19
N ASP A 130 -9.96 -4.29 -17.15
CA ASP A 130 -9.08 -4.63 -18.28
C ASP A 130 -8.55 -3.40 -19.02
N ARG A 131 -9.35 -2.33 -19.16
CA ARG A 131 -8.90 -1.07 -19.80
C ARG A 131 -7.77 -0.39 -19.02
N HIS A 132 -7.82 -0.43 -17.69
CA HIS A 132 -6.80 0.16 -16.82
C HIS A 132 -5.52 -0.67 -16.89
N LEU A 133 -5.64 -2.00 -16.82
CA LEU A 133 -4.49 -2.90 -16.96
C LEU A 133 -3.79 -2.74 -18.32
N LYS A 134 -4.56 -2.67 -19.41
CA LYS A 134 -4.02 -2.41 -20.76
C LYS A 134 -3.30 -1.07 -20.83
N ALA A 135 -3.88 -0.02 -20.26
CA ALA A 135 -3.25 1.30 -20.22
C ALA A 135 -1.91 1.27 -19.47
N ILE A 136 -1.83 0.55 -18.34
CA ILE A 136 -0.58 0.36 -17.60
C ILE A 136 0.45 -0.38 -18.45
N VAL A 137 0.11 -1.53 -19.04
CA VAL A 137 1.05 -2.29 -19.88
C VAL A 137 1.56 -1.44 -21.05
N ASN A 138 0.67 -0.73 -21.74
CA ASN A 138 1.03 0.16 -22.84
C ASN A 138 1.93 1.33 -22.39
N SER A 139 1.73 1.85 -21.18
CA SER A 139 2.58 2.92 -20.63
C SER A 139 4.03 2.48 -20.40
N PHE A 140 4.24 1.19 -20.15
CA PHE A 140 5.58 0.60 -20.01
C PHE A 140 6.16 0.07 -21.33
N ASP A 141 5.35 -0.07 -22.39
CA ASP A 141 5.79 -0.38 -23.76
C ASP A 141 5.39 0.73 -24.78
N PRO A 142 5.92 1.96 -24.64
CA PRO A 142 5.55 3.08 -25.51
C PRO A 142 5.94 2.86 -26.98
N SER A 143 6.90 1.97 -27.24
CA SER A 143 7.37 1.64 -28.59
C SER A 143 6.62 0.46 -29.21
N GLN A 144 5.62 -0.12 -28.52
CA GLN A 144 4.85 -1.28 -28.98
C GLN A 144 5.74 -2.45 -29.43
N ARG A 145 6.82 -2.72 -28.67
CA ARG A 145 7.72 -3.86 -28.94
C ARG A 145 7.05 -5.20 -28.68
N GLY A 146 5.97 -5.23 -27.90
CA GLY A 146 5.24 -6.43 -27.52
C GLY A 146 5.81 -7.14 -26.29
N TRP A 147 6.84 -6.59 -25.64
CA TRP A 147 7.47 -7.18 -24.43
C TRP A 147 8.04 -6.11 -23.48
N LEU A 148 8.14 -6.48 -22.20
CA LEU A 148 8.67 -5.67 -21.11
C LEU A 148 9.90 -6.32 -20.46
N THR A 149 10.84 -5.48 -20.03
CA THR A 149 11.98 -5.89 -19.18
C THR A 149 11.53 -6.20 -17.74
N VAL A 150 12.33 -6.96 -16.98
CA VAL A 150 12.06 -7.23 -15.54
C VAL A 150 11.78 -5.94 -14.76
N GLY A 151 12.57 -4.90 -14.99
CA GLY A 151 12.40 -3.61 -14.31
C GLY A 151 11.08 -2.91 -14.68
N GLN A 152 10.64 -3.03 -15.93
CA GLN A 152 9.34 -2.51 -16.37
C GLN A 152 8.19 -3.31 -15.78
N VAL A 153 8.27 -4.64 -15.77
CA VAL A 153 7.25 -5.51 -15.15
C VAL A 153 7.10 -5.20 -13.67
N ARG A 154 8.20 -5.17 -12.89
CA ARG A 154 8.14 -4.83 -11.46
C ARG A 154 7.48 -3.47 -11.22
N ARG A 155 7.83 -2.44 -12.01
CA ARG A 155 7.20 -1.12 -11.89
C ARG A 155 5.71 -1.16 -12.23
N ALA A 156 5.29 -1.91 -13.25
CA ALA A 156 3.88 -2.05 -13.59
C ALA A 156 3.05 -2.63 -12.43
N PHE A 157 3.55 -3.67 -11.76
CA PHE A 157 2.94 -4.23 -10.56
C PHE A 157 2.88 -3.21 -9.42
N MET A 158 4.00 -2.54 -9.14
CA MET A 158 4.08 -1.54 -8.06
C MET A 158 3.17 -0.32 -8.31
N THR A 159 2.99 0.11 -9.56
CA THR A 159 2.05 1.20 -9.92
C THR A 159 0.62 0.87 -9.53
N LEU A 160 0.24 -0.41 -9.56
CA LEU A 160 -1.08 -0.88 -9.15
C LEU A 160 -1.15 -1.30 -7.67
N GLY A 161 -0.04 -1.15 -6.92
CA GLY A 161 0.05 -1.63 -5.54
C GLY A 161 0.04 -3.15 -5.42
N LEU A 162 0.41 -3.87 -6.49
CA LEU A 162 0.48 -5.33 -6.53
C LEU A 162 1.91 -5.82 -6.27
N THR A 163 2.04 -7.01 -5.68
CA THR A 163 3.34 -7.64 -5.45
C THR A 163 3.78 -8.40 -6.71
N PRO A 164 4.91 -8.05 -7.36
CA PRO A 164 5.43 -8.82 -8.49
C PRO A 164 6.00 -10.16 -8.00
N ASP A 165 6.04 -11.14 -8.91
CA ASP A 165 6.69 -12.41 -8.62
C ASP A 165 8.22 -12.26 -8.58
N ASP A 166 8.89 -13.15 -7.85
CA ASP A 166 10.34 -13.08 -7.69
C ASP A 166 11.09 -13.49 -8.96
N ASN A 167 10.56 -14.48 -9.68
CA ASN A 167 11.18 -15.11 -10.85
C ASN A 167 10.65 -14.52 -12.16
N LEU A 168 11.07 -13.29 -12.47
CA LEU A 168 10.70 -12.61 -13.72
C LEU A 168 11.74 -12.85 -14.83
N LEU A 169 11.24 -13.01 -16.06
CA LEU A 169 12.06 -13.17 -17.25
C LEU A 169 12.57 -11.81 -17.76
N ASP A 170 13.78 -11.80 -18.34
CA ASP A 170 14.41 -10.58 -18.90
C ASP A 170 13.54 -9.91 -19.97
N ARG A 171 12.79 -10.70 -20.75
CA ARG A 171 11.80 -10.21 -21.71
C ARG A 171 10.50 -10.97 -21.51
N THR A 172 9.52 -10.29 -20.93
CA THR A 172 8.18 -10.86 -20.70
C THR A 172 7.21 -10.29 -21.73
N PRO A 173 6.54 -11.12 -22.54
CA PRO A 173 5.53 -10.64 -23.49
C PRO A 173 4.40 -9.84 -22.81
N THR A 174 3.91 -8.80 -23.47
CA THR A 174 2.94 -7.83 -22.90
C THR A 174 1.60 -8.47 -22.55
N ASP A 175 1.16 -9.46 -23.33
CA ASP A 175 -0.03 -10.28 -23.06
C ASP A 175 0.13 -11.13 -21.80
N ILE A 176 1.32 -11.72 -21.60
CA ILE A 176 1.65 -12.44 -20.36
C ILE A 176 1.63 -11.49 -19.16
N VAL A 177 2.25 -10.30 -19.27
CA VAL A 177 2.23 -9.32 -18.17
C VAL A 177 0.80 -8.88 -17.85
N PHE A 178 -0.03 -8.61 -18.86
CA PHE A 178 -1.43 -8.26 -18.69
C PHE A 178 -2.18 -9.36 -17.92
N GLN A 179 -2.01 -10.62 -18.32
CA GLN A 179 -2.64 -11.75 -17.66
C GLN A 179 -2.14 -11.93 -16.23
N SER A 180 -0.84 -11.80 -15.97
CA SER A 180 -0.28 -11.87 -14.62
C SER A 180 -0.80 -10.75 -13.72
N LEU A 181 -0.97 -9.52 -14.22
CA LEU A 181 -1.57 -8.43 -13.45
C LEU A 181 -3.02 -8.76 -13.06
N LYS A 182 -3.79 -9.32 -14.00
CA LYS A 182 -5.18 -9.73 -13.78
C LYS A 182 -5.27 -10.83 -12.72
N GLU A 183 -4.51 -11.90 -12.87
CA GLU A 183 -4.47 -13.00 -11.91
C GLU A 183 -3.99 -12.55 -10.53
N LYS A 184 -3.00 -11.66 -10.48
CA LYS A 184 -2.47 -11.19 -9.19
C LYS A 184 -3.48 -10.36 -8.41
N GLN A 185 -4.23 -9.46 -9.06
CA GLN A 185 -5.25 -8.68 -8.35
C GLN A 185 -6.41 -9.57 -7.85
N GLU A 186 -6.79 -10.60 -8.60
CA GLU A 186 -7.81 -11.56 -8.19
C GLU A 186 -7.34 -12.38 -6.99
N LEU A 187 -6.10 -12.85 -7.03
CA LEU A 187 -5.46 -13.58 -5.94
C LEU A 187 -5.33 -12.72 -4.66
N GLU A 188 -4.88 -11.47 -4.79
CA GLU A 188 -4.76 -10.54 -3.65
C GLU A 188 -6.13 -10.24 -3.02
N LEU A 189 -7.17 -10.04 -3.85
CA LEU A 189 -8.54 -9.86 -3.37
C LEU A 189 -9.04 -11.12 -2.67
N PHE A 190 -8.81 -12.30 -3.22
CA PHE A 190 -9.19 -13.55 -2.56
C PHE A 190 -8.50 -13.70 -1.20
N ASN A 191 -7.18 -13.48 -1.14
CA ASN A 191 -6.40 -13.53 0.10
C ASN A 191 -6.87 -12.49 1.14
N LEU A 192 -7.35 -11.33 0.68
CA LEU A 192 -7.94 -10.32 1.52
C LEU A 192 -9.28 -10.79 2.12
N LEU A 193 -10.15 -11.37 1.30
CA LEU A 193 -11.48 -11.83 1.71
C LEU A 193 -11.46 -13.10 2.58
N ALA A 194 -10.43 -13.94 2.40
CA ALA A 194 -10.18 -15.15 3.18
C ALA A 194 -9.36 -14.90 4.46
N ALA A 195 -8.90 -13.67 4.70
CA ALA A 195 -8.03 -13.34 5.83
C ALA A 195 -8.66 -13.72 7.18
N GLY A 196 -7.88 -14.40 8.02
CA GLY A 196 -8.29 -14.86 9.36
C GLY A 196 -9.40 -15.91 9.37
N MET A 197 -9.69 -16.56 8.23
CA MET A 197 -10.39 -17.84 8.20
C MET A 197 -9.39 -18.94 8.55
N LYS A 198 -9.71 -19.74 9.57
CA LYS A 198 -8.95 -20.96 9.81
C LYS A 198 -9.32 -21.95 8.71
N PRO A 199 -8.37 -22.70 8.13
CA PRO A 199 -8.75 -23.87 7.35
C PRO A 199 -9.67 -24.70 8.23
N LEU A 200 -10.81 -25.12 7.68
CA LEU A 200 -11.64 -26.14 8.31
C LEU A 200 -10.67 -27.28 8.58
N ARG A 201 -10.37 -27.52 9.86
CA ARG A 201 -9.62 -28.71 10.23
C ARG A 201 -10.54 -29.83 9.80
N ASP A 202 -10.18 -30.53 8.74
CA ASP A 202 -10.75 -31.83 8.45
C ASP A 202 -10.58 -32.59 9.76
N ASN A 203 -11.71 -32.96 10.37
CA ASN A 203 -11.69 -33.73 11.58
C ASN A 203 -10.90 -34.99 11.24
N GLU A 204 -9.65 -35.05 11.70
CA GLU A 204 -8.92 -36.29 11.82
C GLU A 204 -9.80 -37.15 12.72
N SER A 205 -10.54 -38.04 12.05
CA SER A 205 -11.09 -39.23 12.64
C SER A 205 -9.91 -40.02 13.19
N GLU A 206 -9.52 -39.71 14.42
CA GLU A 206 -8.68 -40.59 15.23
C GLU A 206 -9.51 -41.85 15.53
N PRO A 207 -8.94 -43.04 15.29
CA PRO A 207 -9.58 -44.34 15.52
C PRO A 207 -9.75 -44.71 17.00
#